data_AF-A0A832IQB0-F1
#
_entry.id   AF-A0A832IQB0-F1
#
_cell.length_a   1.000
_cell.length_b   1.000
_cell.length_c   1.000
_cell.angle_alpha   90.00
_cell.angle_beta   90.00
_cell.angle_gamma   90.00
#
_symmetry.space_group_name_H-M   'P 1'
#
loop_
_entity.id
_entity.type
_entity.pdbx_description
1 polymer ?
#
loop_
_entity_poly.entity_id
_entity_poly.type
_entity_poly.pdbx_seq_one_letter_code
_entity_poly.pdbx_strand_id
1 'polypeptide(L)'
;MAMAYWRKRFEFQMEVEAKVPQEAVRQAKSLSETKRPCFISDSGDNVTAGGAGDVPIMLEELVSSEVDDAVMGGMVDEEAVEVCRKAGVGASLRLRIGGKLDKINGYPLEIRGRVMKITENGAVFRIGGVDVIITTKRTAFTSPEEFTAFGIDLSSKKVVVVKLGLLTAELKRIAAQAMIALTPGFTNLLIEQLDYKEVRRPIFPIDRDFDWRC
;
A
#
# COMPACT_ATOMS: atom_id res chain seq x y z
N MET A 1 8.31 -23.06 24.79
CA MET A 1 8.14 -22.29 23.53
C MET A 1 8.74 -20.88 23.61
N ALA A 2 8.48 -20.09 24.67
CA ALA A 2 8.98 -18.70 24.76
C ALA A 2 10.52 -18.55 24.61
N MET A 3 11.31 -19.41 25.25
CA MET A 3 12.78 -19.40 25.08
C MET A 3 13.24 -19.67 23.64
N ALA A 4 12.47 -20.39 22.83
CA ALA A 4 12.82 -20.62 21.42
C ALA A 4 12.69 -19.32 20.62
N TYR A 5 11.62 -18.55 20.84
CA TYR A 5 11.45 -17.22 20.25
C TYR A 5 12.54 -16.25 20.71
N TRP A 6 12.84 -16.24 22.02
CA TRP A 6 13.90 -15.39 22.56
C TRP A 6 15.25 -15.66 21.89
N ARG A 7 15.64 -16.93 21.72
CA ARG A 7 16.90 -17.31 21.06
C ARG A 7 16.95 -16.90 19.59
N LYS A 8 15.81 -16.96 18.89
CA LYS A 8 15.68 -16.62 17.47
C LYS A 8 15.33 -15.16 17.19
N ARG A 9 15.29 -14.29 18.21
CA ARG A 9 14.78 -12.91 18.06
C ARG A 9 15.50 -12.08 16.98
N PHE A 10 16.76 -12.39 16.69
CA PHE A 10 17.54 -11.73 15.62
C PHE A 10 17.36 -12.38 14.23
N GLU A 11 16.71 -13.54 14.14
CA GLU A 11 16.46 -14.25 12.88
C GLU A 11 15.18 -13.77 12.18
N PHE A 12 14.35 -12.96 12.84
CA PHE A 12 13.13 -12.41 12.24
C PHE A 12 13.49 -11.34 11.20
N GLN A 13 13.22 -11.65 9.94
CA GLN A 13 13.49 -10.79 8.79
C GLN A 13 12.27 -10.72 7.88
N MET A 14 12.24 -9.70 7.00
CA MET A 14 11.20 -9.58 5.98
C MET A 14 11.35 -10.70 4.95
N GLU A 15 10.22 -11.25 4.49
CA GLU A 15 10.21 -12.33 3.47
C GLU A 15 10.74 -11.84 2.11
N VAL A 16 10.52 -10.56 1.81
CA VAL A 16 10.93 -9.90 0.57
C VAL A 16 11.75 -8.67 0.86
N GLU A 17 12.42 -8.15 -0.16
CA GLU A 17 13.21 -6.92 -0.06
C GLU A 17 12.32 -5.76 0.40
N ALA A 18 12.77 -5.02 1.42
CA ALA A 18 12.10 -3.84 1.95
C ALA A 18 12.92 -2.58 1.63
N LYS A 19 12.24 -1.53 1.14
CA LYS A 19 12.87 -0.28 0.69
C LYS A 19 12.06 0.91 1.15
N VAL A 20 12.68 2.09 1.13
CA VAL A 20 11.91 3.33 1.19
C VAL A 20 11.02 3.47 -0.05
N PRO A 21 9.85 4.15 0.03
CA PRO A 21 8.87 4.22 -1.06
C PRO A 21 9.45 4.65 -2.42
N GLN A 22 10.26 5.70 -2.45
CA GLN A 22 10.90 6.25 -3.65
C GLN A 22 11.79 5.22 -4.35
N GLU A 23 12.52 4.42 -3.56
CA GLU A 23 13.41 3.37 -4.08
C GLU A 23 12.63 2.18 -4.62
N ALA A 24 11.57 1.76 -3.94
CA ALA A 24 10.69 0.69 -4.40
C ALA A 24 10.07 1.04 -5.76
N VAL A 25 9.53 2.27 -5.91
CA VAL A 25 8.93 2.74 -7.17
C VAL A 25 9.97 2.85 -8.27
N ARG A 26 11.14 3.45 -7.99
CA ARG A 26 12.24 3.56 -8.97
C ARG A 26 12.72 2.20 -9.46
N GLN A 27 12.90 1.24 -8.55
CA GLN A 27 13.29 -0.12 -8.92
C GLN A 27 12.22 -0.79 -9.76
N ALA A 28 10.95 -0.77 -9.33
CA ALA A 28 9.84 -1.36 -10.07
C ALA A 28 9.70 -0.77 -11.49
N LYS A 29 9.89 0.55 -11.64
CA LYS A 29 9.86 1.25 -12.93
C LYS A 29 10.96 0.77 -13.88
N SER A 30 12.14 0.40 -13.35
CA SER A 30 13.32 -0.03 -14.11
C SER A 30 13.30 -1.50 -14.55
N LEU A 31 12.34 -2.30 -14.08
CA LEU A 31 12.29 -3.73 -14.37
C LEU A 31 11.92 -4.01 -15.84
N SER A 32 12.59 -5.04 -16.40
CA SER A 32 12.28 -5.61 -17.71
C SER A 32 10.87 -6.21 -17.73
N GLU A 33 10.30 -6.38 -18.92
CA GLU A 33 8.96 -6.96 -19.10
C GLU A 33 8.81 -8.35 -18.48
N THR A 34 9.86 -9.17 -18.55
CA THR A 34 9.90 -10.51 -17.95
C THR A 34 9.82 -10.53 -16.43
N LYS A 35 9.93 -9.37 -15.77
CA LYS A 35 9.84 -9.20 -14.31
C LYS A 35 8.57 -8.45 -13.88
N ARG A 36 7.54 -8.42 -14.73
CA ARG A 36 6.23 -7.79 -14.48
C ARG A 36 5.13 -8.84 -14.30
N PRO A 37 4.06 -8.55 -13.53
CA PRO A 37 3.90 -7.36 -12.67
C PRO A 37 4.85 -7.38 -11.46
N CYS A 38 5.35 -6.20 -11.10
CA CYS A 38 6.07 -5.99 -9.86
C CYS A 38 5.13 -5.48 -8.77
N PHE A 39 5.02 -6.22 -7.68
CA PHE A 39 4.19 -5.85 -6.54
C PHE A 39 4.97 -5.06 -5.51
N ILE A 40 4.37 -3.99 -5.00
CA ILE A 40 4.87 -3.21 -3.87
C ILE A 40 3.82 -3.22 -2.77
N SER A 41 4.19 -3.75 -1.62
CA SER A 41 3.34 -3.76 -0.42
C SER A 41 3.58 -2.47 0.38
N ASP A 42 2.58 -1.61 0.45
CA ASP A 42 2.52 -0.40 1.29
C ASP A 42 2.32 -0.82 2.74
N SER A 43 3.43 -0.92 3.49
CA SER A 43 3.41 -1.55 4.81
C SER A 43 2.89 -0.65 5.92
N GLY A 44 3.09 0.66 5.83
CA GLY A 44 2.66 1.64 6.84
C GLY A 44 1.14 1.80 6.92
N ASP A 45 0.42 1.51 5.85
CA ASP A 45 -1.03 1.61 5.79
C ASP A 45 -1.71 0.29 5.41
N ASN A 46 -1.25 -0.80 6.01
CA ASN A 46 -1.78 -2.14 5.80
C ASN A 46 -3.15 -2.30 6.47
N VAL A 47 -4.21 -2.37 5.67
CA VAL A 47 -5.59 -2.53 6.12
C VAL A 47 -5.80 -3.80 6.96
N THR A 48 -5.09 -4.88 6.66
CA THR A 48 -5.21 -6.17 7.38
C THR A 48 -4.56 -6.15 8.77
N ALA A 49 -3.66 -5.18 9.01
CA ALA A 49 -3.00 -4.96 10.30
C ALA A 49 -3.58 -3.76 11.07
N GLY A 50 -4.72 -3.21 10.63
CA GLY A 50 -5.42 -2.11 11.30
C GLY A 50 -5.15 -0.72 10.73
N GLY A 51 -4.42 -0.61 9.62
CA GLY A 51 -4.27 0.63 8.86
C GLY A 51 -5.62 1.24 8.45
N ALA A 52 -5.61 2.55 8.20
CA ALA A 52 -6.81 3.28 7.81
C ALA A 52 -7.20 2.96 6.37
N GLY A 53 -6.21 2.79 5.49
CA GLY A 53 -6.36 2.51 4.07
C GLY A 53 -6.40 3.76 3.19
N ASP A 54 -6.12 4.94 3.74
CA ASP A 54 -6.22 6.23 3.04
C ASP A 54 -4.91 7.02 2.94
N VAL A 55 -3.78 6.48 3.38
CA VAL A 55 -2.48 7.19 3.28
C VAL A 55 -2.02 7.22 1.81
N PRO A 56 -1.86 8.40 1.18
CA PRO A 56 -1.65 8.49 -0.27
C PRO A 56 -0.18 8.50 -0.72
N ILE A 57 0.78 8.25 0.18
CA ILE A 57 2.22 8.34 -0.12
C ILE A 57 2.61 7.52 -1.35
N MET A 58 2.19 6.25 -1.43
CA MET A 58 2.52 5.44 -2.61
C MET A 58 1.86 5.95 -3.90
N LEU A 59 0.66 6.54 -3.84
CA LEU A 59 0.03 7.16 -5.00
C LEU A 59 0.83 8.37 -5.48
N GLU A 60 1.25 9.22 -4.55
CA GLU A 60 2.09 10.38 -4.81
C GLU A 60 3.42 9.98 -5.45
N GLU A 61 4.07 8.93 -4.92
CA GLU A 61 5.33 8.41 -5.46
C GLU A 61 5.17 7.81 -6.87
N LEU A 62 4.11 7.04 -7.14
CA LEU A 62 3.83 6.51 -8.47
C LEU A 62 3.61 7.63 -9.49
N VAL A 63 2.87 8.68 -9.11
CA VAL A 63 2.54 9.78 -10.02
C VAL A 63 3.73 10.70 -10.23
N SER A 64 4.43 11.11 -9.17
CA SER A 64 5.61 11.98 -9.26
C SER A 64 6.77 11.32 -10.00
N SER A 65 6.89 10.00 -9.90
CA SER A 65 7.85 9.21 -10.68
C SER A 65 7.38 8.92 -12.11
N GLU A 66 6.22 9.42 -12.53
CA GLU A 66 5.62 9.21 -13.85
C GLU A 66 5.63 7.71 -14.24
N VAL A 67 5.14 6.85 -13.35
CA VAL A 67 5.05 5.42 -13.64
C VAL A 67 3.95 5.19 -14.69
N ASP A 68 4.32 4.46 -15.73
CA ASP A 68 3.42 3.96 -16.75
C ASP A 68 2.80 2.62 -16.31
N ASP A 69 1.52 2.47 -16.61
CA ASP A 69 0.77 1.23 -16.40
C ASP A 69 0.89 0.64 -14.98
N ALA A 70 0.58 1.48 -13.99
CA ALA A 70 0.50 1.09 -12.59
C ALA A 70 -0.95 0.99 -12.11
N VAL A 71 -1.17 0.22 -11.06
CA VAL A 71 -2.40 0.26 -10.27
C VAL A 71 -2.11 0.31 -8.77
N MET A 72 -2.85 1.13 -8.05
CA MET A 72 -2.91 1.11 -6.58
C MET A 72 -4.25 0.52 -6.13
N GLY A 73 -4.18 -0.62 -5.46
CA GLY A 73 -5.31 -1.33 -4.87
C GLY A 73 -5.67 -0.75 -3.52
N GLY A 74 -6.78 0.01 -3.48
CA GLY A 74 -7.38 0.50 -2.26
C GLY A 74 -6.89 1.88 -1.83
N MET A 75 -7.84 2.79 -1.75
CA MET A 75 -7.72 4.13 -1.18
C MET A 75 -9.10 4.49 -0.63
N VAL A 76 -9.30 4.39 0.69
CA VAL A 76 -10.63 4.67 1.25
C VAL A 76 -10.90 6.17 1.25
N ASP A 77 -11.90 6.59 0.48
CA ASP A 77 -12.31 7.98 0.38
C ASP A 77 -13.73 8.09 -0.23
N GLU A 78 -14.75 7.99 0.62
CA GLU A 78 -16.15 8.05 0.20
C GLU A 78 -16.50 9.37 -0.50
N GLU A 79 -15.93 10.49 -0.05
CA GLU A 79 -16.15 11.80 -0.65
C GLU A 79 -15.59 11.84 -2.09
N ALA A 80 -14.37 11.33 -2.31
CA ALA A 80 -13.79 11.28 -3.65
C ALA A 80 -14.57 10.33 -4.59
N VAL A 81 -15.10 9.22 -4.08
CA VAL A 81 -16.01 8.34 -4.84
C VAL A 81 -17.28 9.10 -5.23
N GLU A 82 -17.88 9.87 -4.33
CA GLU A 82 -19.10 10.63 -4.61
C GLU A 82 -18.86 11.73 -5.65
N VAL A 83 -17.71 12.41 -5.60
CA VAL A 83 -17.33 13.35 -6.65
C VAL A 83 -17.15 12.65 -8.01
N CYS A 84 -16.51 11.47 -8.04
CA CYS A 84 -16.42 10.65 -9.26
C CYS A 84 -17.81 10.28 -9.80
N ARG A 85 -18.75 9.88 -8.92
CA ARG A 85 -20.12 9.51 -9.30
C ARG A 85 -20.88 10.65 -9.94
N LYS A 86 -20.83 11.83 -9.34
CA LYS A 86 -21.46 13.04 -9.86
C LYS A 86 -20.89 13.47 -11.22
N ALA A 87 -19.57 13.33 -11.39
CA ALA A 87 -18.91 13.69 -12.64
C ALA A 87 -19.17 12.66 -13.77
N GLY A 88 -19.29 11.38 -13.43
CA GLY A 88 -19.53 10.29 -14.36
C GLY A 88 -18.26 9.73 -15.03
N VAL A 89 -18.38 8.53 -15.58
CA VAL A 89 -17.28 7.86 -16.31
C VAL A 89 -16.84 8.71 -17.50
N GLY A 90 -15.52 8.85 -17.69
CA GLY A 90 -14.91 9.62 -18.76
C GLY A 90 -14.66 11.09 -18.42
N ALA A 91 -15.23 11.61 -17.33
CA ALA A 91 -15.00 12.99 -16.89
C ALA A 91 -13.55 13.21 -16.43
N SER A 92 -13.01 14.38 -16.74
CA SER A 92 -11.69 14.83 -16.24
C SER A 92 -11.90 15.91 -15.19
N LEU A 93 -11.35 15.70 -13.99
CA LEU A 93 -11.54 16.62 -12.87
C LEU A 93 -10.30 16.64 -11.96
N ARG A 94 -10.30 17.59 -11.03
CA ARG A 94 -9.40 17.57 -9.87
C ARG A 94 -10.10 16.89 -8.71
N LEU A 95 -9.37 16.04 -7.99
CA LEU A 95 -9.83 15.36 -6.78
C LEU A 95 -8.83 15.58 -5.65
N ARG A 96 -9.33 15.60 -4.42
CA ARG A 96 -8.53 15.47 -3.20
C ARG A 96 -8.75 14.05 -2.67
N ILE A 97 -7.74 13.21 -2.76
CA ILE A 97 -7.83 11.77 -2.52
C ILE A 97 -6.99 11.40 -1.29
N GLY A 98 -7.57 10.60 -0.38
CA GLY A 98 -6.89 10.04 0.78
C GLY A 98 -6.57 11.07 1.87
N GLY A 99 -5.88 10.65 2.93
CA GLY A 99 -5.38 11.49 4.03
C GLY A 99 -6.46 12.22 4.84
N LYS A 100 -7.67 11.65 4.93
CA LYS A 100 -8.83 12.21 5.64
C LYS A 100 -9.09 11.50 6.97
N LEU A 101 -8.69 10.23 7.08
CA LEU A 101 -8.82 9.37 8.25
C LEU A 101 -7.52 9.38 9.06
N ASP A 102 -6.40 8.97 8.47
CA ASP A 102 -5.08 9.10 9.10
C ASP A 102 -4.55 10.54 8.93
N LYS A 103 -4.82 11.37 9.93
CA LYS A 103 -4.39 12.78 9.99
C LYS A 103 -2.95 12.97 10.47
N ILE A 104 -2.24 11.90 10.78
CA ILE A 104 -0.86 11.94 11.29
C ILE A 104 0.11 11.62 10.15
N ASN A 105 -0.18 10.56 9.40
CA ASN A 105 0.74 10.01 8.41
C ASN A 105 0.36 10.34 6.96
N GLY A 106 -0.84 10.86 6.71
CA GLY A 106 -1.32 11.22 5.38
C GLY A 106 -1.95 12.61 5.33
N TYR A 107 -1.92 13.21 4.14
CA TYR A 107 -2.65 14.44 3.82
C TYR A 107 -3.38 14.26 2.49
N PRO A 108 -4.53 14.92 2.28
CA PRO A 108 -5.26 14.76 1.02
C PRO A 108 -4.43 15.22 -0.17
N LEU A 109 -4.23 14.31 -1.13
CA LEU A 109 -3.48 14.56 -2.35
C LEU A 109 -4.38 15.22 -3.39
N GLU A 110 -4.10 16.47 -3.75
CA GLU A 110 -4.80 17.14 -4.85
C GLU A 110 -4.21 16.71 -6.19
N ILE A 111 -5.04 16.12 -7.04
CA ILE A 111 -4.57 15.51 -8.29
C ILE A 111 -5.59 15.64 -9.40
N ARG A 112 -5.11 15.81 -10.64
CA ARG A 112 -5.96 15.85 -11.83
C ARG A 112 -5.92 14.51 -12.54
N GLY A 113 -7.08 14.01 -12.92
CA GLY A 113 -7.19 12.73 -13.60
C GLY A 113 -8.55 12.54 -14.26
N ARG A 114 -8.82 11.29 -14.63
CA ARG A 114 -10.03 10.90 -15.34
C ARG A 114 -10.75 9.76 -14.61
N VAL A 115 -12.07 9.85 -14.51
CA VAL A 115 -12.90 8.74 -14.01
C VAL A 115 -12.92 7.64 -15.06
N MET A 116 -12.41 6.45 -14.73
CA MET A 116 -12.34 5.33 -15.67
C MET A 116 -13.49 4.35 -15.47
N LYS A 117 -13.92 4.14 -14.22
CA LYS A 117 -15.02 3.25 -13.88
C LYS A 117 -15.65 3.68 -12.57
N ILE A 118 -16.95 3.43 -12.43
CA ILE A 118 -17.70 3.59 -11.19
C ILE A 118 -18.32 2.24 -10.87
N THR A 119 -18.28 1.85 -9.59
CA THR A 119 -18.94 0.66 -9.07
C THR A 119 -19.78 1.04 -7.85
N GLU A 120 -20.57 0.09 -7.34
CA GLU A 120 -21.29 0.26 -6.08
C GLU A 120 -20.34 0.56 -4.90
N ASN A 121 -19.15 -0.04 -4.91
CA ASN A 121 -18.21 0.01 -3.80
C ASN A 121 -17.06 1.01 -3.99
N GLY A 122 -17.01 1.73 -5.12
CA GLY A 122 -15.92 2.66 -5.38
C GLY A 122 -15.86 3.23 -6.80
N ALA A 123 -14.69 3.74 -7.16
CA ALA A 123 -14.37 4.23 -8.49
C ALA A 123 -12.91 3.95 -8.85
N VAL A 124 -12.62 3.83 -10.15
CA VAL A 124 -11.25 3.84 -10.66
C VAL A 124 -10.98 5.23 -11.23
N PHE A 125 -9.94 5.87 -10.71
CA PHE A 125 -9.49 7.19 -11.16
C PHE A 125 -8.08 7.10 -11.73
N ARG A 126 -7.87 7.60 -12.95
CA ARG A 126 -6.59 7.53 -13.65
C ARG A 126 -5.86 8.85 -13.63
N ILE A 127 -4.61 8.83 -13.20
CA ILE A 127 -3.68 9.96 -13.22
C ILE A 127 -2.46 9.56 -14.06
N GLY A 128 -2.31 10.15 -15.25
CA GLY A 128 -1.26 9.72 -16.19
C GLY A 128 -1.37 8.23 -16.49
N GLY A 129 -0.31 7.47 -16.19
CA GLY A 129 -0.25 6.00 -16.32
C GLY A 129 -0.71 5.21 -15.09
N VAL A 130 -1.19 5.88 -14.03
CA VAL A 130 -1.53 5.25 -12.75
C VAL A 130 -3.05 5.17 -12.56
N ASP A 131 -3.56 3.96 -12.35
CA ASP A 131 -4.94 3.74 -11.88
C ASP A 131 -4.96 3.66 -10.34
N VAL A 132 -5.80 4.45 -9.67
CA VAL A 132 -6.11 4.26 -8.25
C VAL A 132 -7.54 3.75 -8.09
N ILE A 133 -7.69 2.67 -7.32
CA ILE A 133 -9.00 2.17 -6.91
C ILE A 133 -9.39 2.85 -5.60
N ILE A 134 -10.36 3.77 -5.70
CA ILE A 134 -10.92 4.50 -4.56
C ILE A 134 -12.14 3.75 -4.05
N THR A 135 -12.21 3.46 -2.75
CA THR A 135 -13.30 2.68 -2.14
C THR A 135 -14.10 3.53 -1.15
N THR A 136 -15.40 3.23 -1.01
CA THR A 136 -16.26 3.93 -0.02
C THR A 136 -16.02 3.46 1.41
N LYS A 137 -15.51 2.24 1.58
CA LYS A 137 -15.16 1.65 2.87
C LYS A 137 -13.74 1.13 2.83
N ARG A 138 -13.17 0.89 4.01
CA ARG A 138 -11.87 0.25 4.13
C ARG A 138 -11.95 -1.17 3.55
N THR A 139 -11.14 -1.43 2.53
CA THR A 139 -11.14 -2.69 1.77
C THR A 139 -9.70 -3.14 1.57
N ALA A 140 -9.41 -4.39 1.92
CA ALA A 140 -8.12 -4.99 1.60
C ALA A 140 -8.17 -5.56 0.18
N PHE A 141 -7.11 -5.35 -0.58
CA PHE A 141 -6.94 -5.96 -1.90
C PHE A 141 -5.98 -7.15 -1.77
N THR A 142 -6.56 -8.31 -1.48
CA THR A 142 -5.92 -9.59 -1.16
C THR A 142 -6.06 -10.63 -2.25
N SER A 143 -6.89 -10.41 -3.27
CA SER A 143 -7.07 -11.35 -4.39
C SER A 143 -7.22 -10.65 -5.76
N PRO A 144 -6.95 -11.34 -6.88
CA PRO A 144 -7.09 -10.79 -8.23
C PRO A 144 -8.53 -10.42 -8.61
N GLU A 145 -9.52 -11.12 -8.04
CA GLU A 145 -10.94 -10.91 -8.31
C GLU A 145 -11.39 -9.52 -7.83
N GLU A 146 -10.81 -9.03 -6.72
CA GLU A 146 -11.10 -7.69 -6.20
C GLU A 146 -10.66 -6.61 -7.20
N PHE A 147 -9.53 -6.78 -7.89
CA PHE A 147 -9.11 -5.88 -8.98
C PHE A 147 -9.98 -6.04 -10.22
N THR A 148 -10.33 -7.28 -10.57
CA THR A 148 -11.17 -7.61 -11.72
C THR A 148 -12.57 -7.00 -11.58
N ALA A 149 -13.12 -6.93 -10.37
CA ALA A 149 -14.38 -6.23 -10.09
C ALA A 149 -14.32 -4.74 -10.50
N PHE A 150 -13.16 -4.11 -10.37
CA PHE A 150 -12.87 -2.75 -10.84
C PHE A 150 -12.36 -2.69 -12.29
N GLY A 151 -12.40 -3.80 -13.03
CA GLY A 151 -11.98 -3.86 -14.43
C GLY A 151 -10.47 -3.74 -14.62
N ILE A 152 -9.69 -4.08 -13.60
CA ILE A 152 -8.24 -4.11 -13.65
C ILE A 152 -7.79 -5.57 -13.77
N ASP A 153 -7.07 -5.88 -14.84
CA ASP A 153 -6.31 -7.11 -14.97
C ASP A 153 -4.90 -6.89 -14.42
N LEU A 154 -4.54 -7.59 -13.35
CA LEU A 154 -3.23 -7.47 -12.72
C LEU A 154 -2.09 -8.03 -13.57
N SER A 155 -2.37 -9.04 -14.40
CA SER A 155 -1.33 -9.74 -15.16
C SER A 155 -0.71 -8.89 -16.26
N SER A 156 -1.46 -7.90 -16.75
CA SER A 156 -0.98 -6.95 -17.75
C SER A 156 -0.26 -5.73 -17.15
N LYS A 157 -0.34 -5.52 -15.82
CA LYS A 157 0.24 -4.33 -15.18
C LYS A 157 1.76 -4.39 -15.07
N LYS A 158 2.39 -3.22 -15.15
CA LYS A 158 3.81 -3.07 -14.83
C LYS A 158 4.06 -3.06 -13.32
N VAL A 159 3.32 -2.22 -12.60
CA VAL A 159 3.44 -2.04 -11.14
C VAL A 159 2.09 -2.20 -10.47
N VAL A 160 2.06 -2.96 -9.37
CA VAL A 160 0.86 -3.15 -8.55
C VAL A 160 1.20 -2.78 -7.12
N VAL A 161 0.55 -1.74 -6.58
CA VAL A 161 0.66 -1.38 -5.16
C VAL A 161 -0.53 -1.95 -4.41
N VAL A 162 -0.28 -2.60 -3.27
CA VAL A 162 -1.30 -3.10 -2.34
C VAL A 162 -1.01 -2.65 -0.93
N LYS A 163 -2.06 -2.36 -0.17
CA LYS A 163 -1.98 -1.99 1.26
C LYS A 163 -1.97 -3.24 2.15
N LEU A 164 -0.86 -3.99 2.08
CA LEU A 164 -0.62 -5.26 2.78
C LEU A 164 0.76 -5.28 3.43
N GLY A 165 0.95 -6.17 4.40
CA GLY A 165 2.28 -6.48 4.94
C GLY A 165 2.99 -7.56 4.12
N LEU A 166 2.26 -8.65 3.81
CA LEU A 166 2.71 -9.72 2.93
C LEU A 166 1.64 -10.00 1.89
N LEU A 167 2.07 -10.36 0.68
CA LEU A 167 1.16 -10.82 -0.36
C LEU A 167 0.50 -12.14 0.05
N THR A 168 -0.78 -12.29 -0.30
CA THR A 168 -1.48 -13.57 -0.20
C THR A 168 -0.93 -14.58 -1.21
N ALA A 169 -1.24 -15.87 -1.01
CA ALA A 169 -0.84 -16.92 -1.95
C ALA A 169 -1.39 -16.71 -3.38
N GLU A 170 -2.50 -16.00 -3.53
CA GLU A 170 -3.10 -15.68 -4.83
C GLU A 170 -2.33 -14.57 -5.54
N LEU A 171 -2.01 -13.47 -4.86
CA LEU A 171 -1.22 -12.39 -5.43
C LEU A 171 0.22 -12.83 -5.71
N LYS A 172 0.81 -13.66 -4.83
CA LYS A 172 2.15 -14.24 -5.04
C LYS A 172 2.25 -15.07 -6.33
N ARG A 173 1.16 -15.72 -6.76
CA ARG A 173 1.15 -16.50 -8.01
C ARG A 173 1.21 -15.64 -9.27
N ILE A 174 0.82 -14.37 -9.18
CA ILE A 174 0.84 -13.41 -10.30
C ILE A 174 2.10 -12.55 -10.26
N ALA A 175 2.59 -12.23 -9.07
CA ALA A 175 3.77 -11.40 -8.88
C ALA A 175 5.02 -12.04 -9.50
N ALA A 176 5.61 -11.38 -10.50
CA ALA A 176 6.93 -11.77 -11.01
C ALA A 176 8.05 -11.32 -10.05
N GLN A 177 7.83 -10.22 -9.33
CA GLN A 177 8.68 -9.67 -8.27
C GLN A 177 7.79 -9.04 -7.19
N ALA A 178 8.28 -9.02 -5.95
CA ALA A 178 7.60 -8.38 -4.84
C ALA A 178 8.61 -7.63 -3.95
N MET A 179 8.20 -6.46 -3.47
CA MET A 179 8.93 -5.64 -2.51
C MET A 179 7.97 -5.09 -1.46
N ILE A 180 8.51 -4.68 -0.31
CA ILE A 180 7.82 -3.89 0.71
C ILE A 180 8.29 -2.43 0.60
N ALA A 181 7.35 -1.50 0.54
CA ALA A 181 7.61 -0.08 0.78
C ALA A 181 7.42 0.21 2.27
N LEU A 182 8.49 0.67 2.92
CA LEU A 182 8.52 1.11 4.31
C LEU A 182 7.96 2.53 4.43
N THR A 183 6.66 2.66 4.19
CA THR A 183 5.90 3.91 4.39
C THR A 183 5.65 4.15 5.88
N PRO A 184 5.56 5.42 6.31
CA PRO A 184 5.02 5.75 7.63
C PRO A 184 3.53 5.39 7.69
N GLY A 185 3.02 5.19 8.91
CA GLY A 185 1.62 4.84 9.14
C GLY A 185 1.43 3.99 10.39
N PHE A 186 0.18 3.72 10.75
CA PHE A 186 -0.14 2.95 11.96
C PHE A 186 0.33 1.50 11.95
N THR A 187 0.71 0.96 10.79
CA THR A 187 1.24 -0.41 10.66
C THR A 187 2.69 -0.44 10.22
N ASN A 188 3.44 0.65 10.47
CA ASN A 188 4.86 0.78 10.14
C ASN A 188 5.69 -0.41 10.69
N LEU A 189 6.50 -0.99 9.82
CA LEU A 189 7.35 -2.14 10.12
C LEU A 189 8.70 -1.78 10.75
N LEU A 190 9.10 -0.52 10.72
CA LEU A 190 10.28 0.00 11.42
C LEU A 190 9.94 0.25 12.90
N ILE A 191 9.56 -0.82 13.59
CA ILE A 191 9.02 -0.78 14.94
C ILE A 191 10.01 -0.14 15.93
N GLU A 192 11.32 -0.29 15.73
CA GLU A 192 12.35 0.35 16.56
C GLU A 192 12.36 1.88 16.47
N GLN A 193 11.71 2.47 15.46
CA GLN A 193 11.64 3.92 15.25
C GLN A 193 10.37 4.55 15.82
N LEU A 194 9.44 3.73 16.33
CA LEU A 194 8.19 4.21 16.89
C LEU A 194 8.40 4.82 18.28
N ASP A 195 7.69 5.93 18.54
CA ASP A 195 7.74 6.65 19.82
C ASP A 195 6.80 6.01 20.86
N TYR A 196 7.17 4.82 21.34
CA TYR A 196 6.38 4.10 22.35
C TYR A 196 6.35 4.84 23.69
N LYS A 197 5.14 5.12 24.20
CA LYS A 197 4.94 5.79 25.50
C LYS A 197 4.74 4.83 26.68
N GLU A 198 3.99 3.74 26.45
CA GLU A 198 3.48 2.87 27.52
C GLU A 198 4.07 1.44 27.50
N VAL A 199 5.12 1.20 26.70
CA VAL A 199 5.71 -0.14 26.59
C VAL A 199 6.55 -0.48 27.83
N ARG A 200 6.43 -1.71 28.33
CA ARG A 200 7.29 -2.20 29.42
C ARG A 200 8.70 -2.40 28.91
N ARG A 201 9.68 -1.78 29.57
CA ARG A 201 11.10 -1.92 29.24
C ARG A 201 11.83 -2.75 30.31
N PRO A 202 12.87 -3.51 29.95
CA PRO A 202 13.44 -3.59 28.60
C PRO A 202 12.60 -4.46 27.64
N ILE A 203 12.56 -4.09 26.36
CA ILE A 203 11.86 -4.85 25.30
C ILE A 203 12.66 -4.88 24.00
N PHE A 204 12.86 -6.07 23.43
CA PHE A 204 13.48 -6.24 22.12
C PHE A 204 12.46 -5.92 21.00
N PRO A 205 12.82 -5.20 19.92
CA PRO A 205 14.16 -4.75 19.50
C PRO A 205 14.58 -3.35 19.95
N ILE A 206 13.76 -2.65 20.74
CA ILE A 206 14.01 -1.27 21.22
C ILE A 206 15.21 -1.24 22.18
N ASP A 207 15.19 -2.14 23.16
CA ASP A 207 16.26 -2.44 24.10
C ASP A 207 16.98 -3.70 23.63
N ARG A 208 18.31 -3.65 23.51
CA ARG A 208 19.10 -4.79 23.02
C ARG A 208 19.97 -5.43 24.09
N ASP A 209 20.33 -4.67 25.12
CA ASP A 209 21.22 -5.10 26.18
C ASP A 209 20.44 -5.59 27.41
N PHE A 210 19.74 -6.71 27.23
CA PHE A 210 19.11 -7.44 28.33
C PHE A 210 18.93 -8.91 27.99
N ASP A 211 18.75 -9.74 29.02
CA ASP A 211 18.35 -11.13 28.87
C ASP A 211 16.91 -11.32 29.37
N TRP A 212 16.14 -12.16 28.67
CA TRP A 212 14.77 -12.48 29.06
C TRP A 212 14.74 -13.83 29.77
N ARG A 213 14.14 -13.85 30.95
CA ARG A 213 13.94 -15.06 31.75
C ARG A 213 12.46 -15.18 32.11
N CYS A 214 11.93 -16.39 32.06
CA CYS A 214 10.52 -16.66 32.40
C CYS A 214 10.27 -16.61 33.91
#